data_AF-A0A022S2R2-F1
#
_entry.id   AF-A0A022S2R2-F1
#
_cell.length_a   1.000
_cell.length_b   1.000
_cell.length_c   1.000
_cell.angle_alpha   90.00
_cell.angle_beta   90.00
_cell.angle_gamma   90.00
#
_symmetry.space_group_name_H-M   'P 1'
#
loop_
_entity.id
_entity.type
_entity.pdbx_description
1 polymer ?
#
loop_
_entity_poly.entity_id
_entity_poly.type
_entity_poly.pdbx_seq_one_letter_code
_entity_poly.pdbx_strand_id
1 'polypeptide(L)'
;MVPRKNAGRASPFLLILLSFGFFLGTYNLLILVMHKASKSATGELTDPIISRPGDLAGGGAPKFHVALTATDAPYSKWQCRVMYYWYKKMKDEPGSDMGGFTRVLHSGSPDNLMDEIPTVVTDPLPEGLDRGYIVLNRPWAFVQWLEKATIEEDYILMAEPDHVFVNPLPNLAHGDHPAAFPFFYIKPSDHEKIIRKYYPEEKGPVTNVDPIGNSPVIIKKSILEKIAPTWMNVSLRMKDDPETDKAFGWVLEMYGYAVASALHGVRHILRKDFMLQPPWDLDIGKKFIIHYTYGCDYNMKGELTYGKIGEWRFDKRSHLRGPPPKNISLPPPGVPESIRLVMAVNEASANLPDWETP
;
A
#
# COMPACT_ATOMS: atom_id res chain seq x y z
N MET A 1 6.17 -18.35 -55.33
CA MET A 1 6.81 -17.38 -54.41
C MET A 1 5.72 -16.44 -53.92
N VAL A 2 5.21 -16.64 -52.70
CA VAL A 2 4.11 -15.84 -52.12
C VAL A 2 4.69 -15.06 -50.94
N PRO A 3 4.57 -13.73 -50.88
CA PRO A 3 5.17 -12.94 -49.81
C PRO A 3 4.34 -13.09 -48.52
N ARG A 4 5.02 -13.43 -47.41
CA ARG A 4 4.44 -13.40 -46.06
C ARG A 4 4.13 -11.95 -45.68
N LYS A 5 2.86 -11.66 -45.36
CA LYS A 5 2.46 -10.42 -44.67
C LYS A 5 2.99 -10.47 -43.23
N ASN A 6 3.77 -9.47 -42.84
CA ASN A 6 4.14 -9.24 -41.45
C ASN A 6 2.88 -8.95 -40.62
N ALA A 7 2.54 -9.83 -39.70
CA ALA A 7 1.62 -9.51 -38.63
C ALA A 7 2.31 -8.50 -37.69
N GLY A 8 1.79 -7.27 -37.64
CA GLY A 8 2.31 -6.22 -36.77
C GLY A 8 2.21 -6.64 -35.30
N ARG A 9 3.36 -6.78 -34.65
CA ARG A 9 3.46 -6.98 -33.20
C ARG A 9 3.01 -5.68 -32.52
N ALA A 10 1.94 -5.71 -31.74
CA ALA A 10 1.50 -4.55 -30.97
C ALA A 10 2.62 -4.13 -30.00
N SER A 11 2.92 -2.83 -29.95
CA SER A 11 3.92 -2.28 -29.04
C SER A 11 3.54 -2.56 -27.59
N PRO A 12 4.48 -2.99 -26.71
CA PRO A 12 4.22 -3.14 -25.27
C PRO A 12 3.59 -1.88 -24.64
N PHE A 13 3.94 -0.70 -25.16
CA PHE A 13 3.36 0.58 -24.75
C PHE A 13 1.86 0.70 -25.05
N LEU A 14 1.40 0.12 -26.16
CA LEU A 14 -0.02 0.13 -26.53
C LEU A 14 -0.83 -0.82 -25.64
N LEU A 15 -0.22 -1.93 -25.21
CA LEU A 15 -0.84 -2.88 -24.28
C LEU A 15 -0.93 -2.32 -22.85
N ILE A 16 0.07 -1.54 -22.42
CA ILE A 16 0.01 -0.75 -21.18
C ILE A 16 -1.10 0.31 -21.30
N LEU A 17 -1.15 1.09 -22.38
CA LEU A 17 -2.22 2.09 -22.55
C LEU A 17 -3.64 1.48 -22.63
N LEU A 18 -3.79 0.31 -23.26
CA LEU A 18 -5.10 -0.36 -23.40
C LEU A 18 -5.57 -1.02 -22.09
N SER A 19 -4.66 -1.61 -21.32
CA SER A 19 -4.97 -2.12 -19.97
C SER A 19 -5.33 -0.99 -19.00
N PHE A 20 -4.69 0.18 -19.12
CA PHE A 20 -5.04 1.39 -18.35
C PHE A 20 -6.28 2.14 -18.89
N GLY A 21 -6.63 2.01 -20.17
CA GLY A 21 -7.88 2.57 -20.72
C GLY A 21 -9.12 1.85 -20.21
N PHE A 22 -9.04 0.52 -20.06
CA PHE A 22 -10.11 -0.30 -19.46
C PHE A 22 -10.27 -0.02 -17.95
N PHE A 23 -9.18 0.39 -17.28
CA PHE A 23 -9.15 0.86 -15.89
C PHE A 23 -9.99 2.13 -15.70
N LEU A 24 -9.88 3.16 -16.56
CA LEU A 24 -10.70 4.38 -16.43
C LEU A 24 -12.21 4.13 -16.51
N GLY A 25 -12.66 3.19 -17.35
CA GLY A 25 -14.09 2.89 -17.52
C GLY A 25 -14.67 2.09 -16.34
N THR A 26 -13.95 1.07 -15.87
CA THR A 26 -14.40 0.20 -14.78
C THR A 26 -14.20 0.82 -13.39
N TYR A 27 -13.14 1.61 -13.20
CA TYR A 27 -12.83 2.31 -11.95
C TYR A 27 -13.82 3.45 -11.65
N ASN A 28 -14.22 4.23 -12.65
CA ASN A 28 -15.25 5.27 -12.46
C ASN A 28 -16.64 4.68 -12.16
N LEU A 29 -16.97 3.50 -12.72
CA LEU A 29 -18.21 2.79 -12.41
C LEU A 29 -18.19 2.22 -10.97
N LEU A 30 -17.05 1.66 -10.54
CA LEU A 30 -16.86 1.20 -9.16
C LEU A 30 -16.99 2.36 -8.16
N ILE A 31 -16.40 3.52 -8.42
CA ILE A 31 -16.54 4.72 -7.57
C ILE A 31 -18.01 5.14 -7.38
N LEU A 32 -18.81 5.07 -8.45
CA LEU A 32 -20.23 5.46 -8.42
C LEU A 32 -21.08 4.47 -7.60
N VAL A 33 -20.72 3.18 -7.63
CA VAL A 33 -21.36 2.12 -6.83
C VAL A 33 -20.90 2.18 -5.35
N MET A 34 -19.62 2.47 -5.11
CA MET A 34 -19.02 2.61 -3.77
C MET A 34 -19.68 3.72 -2.95
N HIS A 35 -20.05 4.86 -3.56
CA HIS A 35 -20.73 5.95 -2.86
C HIS A 35 -22.17 5.61 -2.45
N LYS A 36 -22.88 4.78 -3.22
CA LYS A 36 -24.23 4.31 -2.84
C LYS A 36 -24.18 3.28 -1.70
N ALA A 37 -23.17 2.40 -1.70
CA ALA A 37 -23.01 1.37 -0.66
C ALA A 37 -22.51 1.93 0.68
N SER A 38 -21.63 2.94 0.67
CA SER A 38 -21.11 3.57 1.89
C SER A 38 -22.21 4.27 2.72
N LYS A 39 -23.30 4.73 2.08
CA LYS A 39 -24.45 5.31 2.79
C LYS A 39 -25.33 4.26 3.50
N SER A 40 -25.18 2.97 3.21
CA SER A 40 -26.03 1.91 3.80
C SER A 40 -25.34 1.05 4.86
N ALA A 41 -24.06 1.26 5.13
CA ALA A 41 -23.28 0.41 6.03
C ALA A 41 -22.77 1.18 7.26
N THR A 42 -23.70 1.71 8.05
CA THR A 42 -23.46 2.10 9.45
C THR A 42 -23.94 0.97 10.36
N GLY A 43 -23.25 -0.17 10.33
CA GLY A 43 -23.39 -1.23 11.32
C GLY A 43 -22.31 -1.08 12.39
N GLU A 44 -22.71 -0.80 13.62
CA GLU A 44 -21.83 -0.83 14.80
C GLU A 44 -21.26 -2.25 14.96
N LEU A 45 -19.99 -2.43 14.61
CA LEU A 45 -19.21 -3.57 15.08
C LEU A 45 -18.70 -3.21 16.47
N THR A 46 -19.27 -3.84 17.49
CA THR A 46 -18.80 -3.78 18.87
C THR A 46 -17.42 -4.42 18.94
N ASP A 47 -16.42 -3.57 19.16
CA ASP A 47 -15.02 -3.96 19.29
C ASP A 47 -14.79 -4.55 20.70
N PRO A 48 -14.38 -5.82 20.86
CA PRO A 48 -13.91 -6.29 22.15
C PRO A 48 -12.53 -5.67 22.40
N ILE A 49 -12.54 -4.47 22.98
CA ILE A 49 -11.35 -3.88 23.59
C ILE A 49 -10.89 -4.85 24.69
N ILE A 50 -9.88 -5.66 24.40
CA ILE A 50 -9.12 -6.33 25.44
C ILE A 50 -8.52 -5.20 26.27
N SER A 51 -9.03 -5.07 27.50
CA SER A 51 -8.55 -4.13 28.50
C SER A 51 -7.04 -4.26 28.66
N ARG A 52 -6.34 -3.12 28.71
CA ARG A 52 -4.92 -3.05 29.09
C ARG A 52 -4.71 -3.82 30.40
N PRO A 53 -3.91 -4.91 30.44
CA PRO A 53 -3.25 -5.29 31.67
C PRO A 53 -2.27 -4.17 32.02
N GLY A 54 -2.34 -3.68 33.24
CA GLY A 54 -1.67 -2.47 33.69
C GLY A 54 -0.16 -2.44 33.45
N ASP A 55 0.32 -1.22 33.24
CA ASP A 55 1.67 -0.71 33.54
C ASP A 55 2.73 -1.78 33.89
N LEU A 56 3.38 -2.32 32.86
CA LEU A 56 4.78 -2.73 33.00
C LEU A 56 5.64 -1.49 32.81
N ALA A 57 6.08 -0.96 33.93
CA ALA A 57 7.06 0.10 34.04
C ALA A 57 8.36 -0.23 33.28
N GLY A 58 8.88 0.74 32.52
CA GLY A 58 10.34 0.91 32.35
C GLY A 58 10.98 0.61 31.00
N GLY A 59 10.23 0.35 29.92
CA GLY A 59 10.79 0.25 28.57
C GLY A 59 9.77 0.76 27.54
N GLY A 60 10.19 1.66 26.64
CA GLY A 60 9.34 2.09 25.51
C GLY A 60 8.86 0.88 24.70
N ALA A 61 7.77 1.04 23.96
CA ALA A 61 7.28 -0.04 23.10
C ALA A 61 8.40 -0.46 22.10
N PRO A 62 8.47 -1.75 21.70
CA PRO A 62 9.51 -2.21 20.80
C PRO A 62 9.46 -1.43 19.49
N LYS A 63 10.62 -0.96 19.01
CA LYS A 63 10.71 -0.28 17.72
C LYS A 63 10.38 -1.21 16.55
N PHE A 64 9.99 -0.63 15.42
CA PHE A 64 9.76 -1.36 14.17
C PHE A 64 10.59 -0.79 13.01
N HIS A 65 11.13 -1.67 12.17
CA HIS A 65 11.81 -1.32 10.94
C HIS A 65 10.80 -0.96 9.84
N VAL A 66 11.00 0.12 9.12
CA VAL A 66 10.12 0.50 8.00
C VAL A 66 10.63 -0.14 6.70
N ALA A 67 9.82 -1.01 6.09
CA ALA A 67 10.12 -1.65 4.81
C ALA A 67 9.21 -1.09 3.71
N LEU A 68 9.79 -0.29 2.82
CA LEU A 68 9.12 0.34 1.69
C LEU A 68 9.35 -0.45 0.41
N THR A 69 8.34 -1.13 -0.13
CA THR A 69 8.48 -1.83 -1.42
C THR A 69 8.33 -0.86 -2.59
N ALA A 70 9.27 -0.90 -3.54
CA ALA A 70 9.35 0.09 -4.62
C ALA A 70 9.87 -0.48 -5.94
N THR A 71 9.58 0.25 -7.02
CA THR A 71 10.20 0.04 -8.35
C THR A 71 11.15 1.18 -8.69
N ASP A 72 11.98 0.97 -9.70
CA ASP A 72 12.86 1.96 -10.33
C ASP A 72 12.12 2.97 -11.25
N ALA A 73 10.80 2.84 -11.39
CA ALA A 73 10.01 3.74 -12.21
C ALA A 73 10.05 5.18 -11.65
N PRO A 74 10.14 6.22 -12.51
CA PRO A 74 10.12 7.62 -12.06
C PRO A 74 8.93 7.94 -11.14
N TYR A 75 7.78 7.36 -11.45
CA TYR A 75 6.58 7.41 -10.62
C TYR A 75 6.84 6.93 -9.19
N SER A 76 7.46 5.76 -8.99
CA SER A 76 7.73 5.21 -7.66
C SER A 76 8.85 5.98 -6.96
N LYS A 77 9.88 6.41 -7.70
CA LYS A 77 11.04 7.14 -7.16
C LYS A 77 10.66 8.39 -6.39
N TRP A 78 9.91 9.32 -6.99
CA TRP A 78 9.59 10.57 -6.29
C TRP A 78 8.72 10.34 -5.05
N GLN A 79 7.83 9.34 -5.11
CA GLN A 79 6.97 8.94 -3.98
C GLN A 79 7.84 8.40 -2.82
N CYS A 80 8.83 7.54 -3.13
CA CYS A 80 9.77 7.02 -2.13
C CYS A 80 10.55 8.15 -1.43
N ARG A 81 10.99 9.18 -2.17
CA ARG A 81 11.72 10.31 -1.59
C ARG A 81 10.85 11.14 -0.66
N VAL A 82 9.59 11.41 -1.03
CA VAL A 82 8.62 12.09 -0.16
C VAL A 82 8.39 11.27 1.11
N MET A 83 8.09 9.98 0.98
CA MET A 83 7.86 9.09 2.11
C MET A 83 9.07 9.03 3.05
N TYR A 84 10.28 8.88 2.50
CA TYR A 84 11.53 8.83 3.28
C TYR A 84 11.85 10.17 3.97
N TYR A 85 11.57 11.30 3.33
CA TYR A 85 11.68 12.62 3.95
C TYR A 85 10.82 12.71 5.22
N TRP A 86 9.55 12.29 5.12
CA TRP A 86 8.62 12.32 6.25
C TRP A 86 8.92 11.26 7.32
N TYR A 87 9.43 10.09 6.93
CA TYR A 87 9.98 9.12 7.87
C TYR A 87 11.08 9.74 8.72
N LYS A 88 12.08 10.40 8.11
CA LYS A 88 13.19 11.01 8.86
C LYS A 88 12.71 12.05 9.86
N LYS A 89 11.67 12.83 9.52
CA LYS A 89 11.07 13.79 10.44
C LYS A 89 10.33 13.11 11.59
N MET A 90 9.50 12.12 11.29
CA MET A 90 8.62 11.49 12.29
C MET A 90 9.34 10.47 13.18
N LYS A 91 10.51 9.97 12.77
CA LYS A 91 11.26 8.95 13.51
C LYS A 91 11.65 9.39 14.92
N ASP A 92 12.12 10.62 15.05
CA ASP A 92 12.70 11.13 16.30
C ASP A 92 11.69 11.97 17.11
N GLU A 93 10.44 12.08 16.64
CA GLU A 93 9.38 12.76 17.37
C GLU A 93 8.90 11.95 18.59
N PRO A 94 8.56 12.61 19.71
CA PRO A 94 8.02 11.93 20.88
C PRO A 94 6.78 11.07 20.56
N GLY A 95 6.83 9.81 20.97
CA GLY A 95 5.75 8.84 20.72
C GLY A 95 5.89 8.05 19.41
N SER A 96 6.98 8.24 18.67
CA SER A 96 7.35 7.41 17.53
C SER A 96 8.17 6.19 17.98
N ASP A 97 7.80 5.01 17.52
CA ASP A 97 8.58 3.78 17.69
C ASP A 97 9.24 3.35 16.37
N MET A 98 9.42 4.27 15.42
CA MET A 98 10.11 3.98 14.16
C MET A 98 11.61 3.70 14.41
N GLY A 99 12.07 2.55 13.92
CA GLY A 99 13.46 2.10 13.92
C GLY A 99 14.16 2.43 12.61
N GLY A 100 14.90 1.47 12.05
CA GLY A 100 15.54 1.54 10.74
C GLY A 100 14.56 1.66 9.57
N PHE A 101 15.12 1.87 8.38
CA PHE A 101 14.37 1.99 7.13
C PHE A 101 15.08 1.21 6.03
N THR A 102 14.32 0.48 5.22
CA THR A 102 14.82 -0.11 3.98
C THR A 102 13.82 0.12 2.87
N ARG A 103 14.30 0.66 1.74
CA ARG A 103 13.61 0.56 0.46
C ARG A 103 13.94 -0.80 -0.16
N VAL A 104 12.93 -1.64 -0.33
CA VAL A 104 13.06 -2.94 -1.01
C VAL A 104 12.79 -2.71 -2.50
N LEU A 105 13.87 -2.55 -3.26
CA LEU A 105 13.83 -2.24 -4.69
C LEU A 105 13.74 -3.54 -5.51
N HIS A 106 12.55 -3.83 -6.01
CA HIS A 106 12.24 -5.11 -6.64
C HIS A 106 12.26 -5.05 -8.17
N SER A 107 13.07 -4.17 -8.74
CA SER A 107 13.33 -4.06 -10.18
C SER A 107 14.53 -4.89 -10.64
N GLY A 108 15.27 -5.54 -9.72
CA GLY A 108 16.43 -6.38 -10.05
C GLY A 108 17.70 -5.62 -10.43
N SER A 109 17.73 -4.30 -10.30
CA SER A 109 18.94 -3.50 -10.57
C SER A 109 19.04 -2.30 -9.64
N PRO A 110 20.26 -1.90 -9.23
CA PRO A 110 20.49 -0.65 -8.50
C PRO A 110 19.96 0.58 -9.25
N ASP A 111 19.59 1.60 -8.49
CA ASP A 111 19.30 2.94 -9.01
C ASP A 111 20.02 4.02 -8.19
N ASN A 112 19.93 5.26 -8.65
CA ASN A 112 20.57 6.41 -8.03
C ASN A 112 19.99 6.81 -6.66
N LEU A 113 18.78 6.35 -6.28
CA LEU A 113 18.24 6.64 -4.96
C LEU A 113 18.91 5.80 -3.86
N MET A 114 19.76 4.83 -4.21
CA MET A 114 20.55 4.09 -3.22
C MET A 114 21.56 4.97 -2.47
N ASP A 115 21.94 6.11 -3.06
CA ASP A 115 22.80 7.11 -2.41
C ASP A 115 22.03 7.95 -1.36
N GLU A 116 20.70 7.98 -1.45
CA GLU A 116 19.83 8.76 -0.55
C GLU A 116 19.09 7.89 0.48
N ILE A 117 18.58 6.73 0.05
CA ILE A 117 17.66 5.87 0.80
C ILE A 117 18.33 4.51 1.01
N PRO A 118 18.49 4.02 2.26
CA PRO A 118 18.98 2.66 2.49
C PRO A 118 18.14 1.66 1.71
N THR A 119 18.79 0.91 0.82
CA THR A 119 18.10 0.10 -0.19
C THR A 119 18.67 -1.30 -0.23
N VAL A 120 17.79 -2.29 -0.35
CA VAL A 120 18.14 -3.66 -0.73
C VAL A 120 17.52 -3.95 -2.08
N VAL A 121 18.35 -4.40 -3.03
CA VAL A 121 17.90 -4.80 -4.37
C VAL A 121 17.48 -6.27 -4.33
N THR A 122 16.28 -6.53 -4.82
CA THR A 122 15.73 -7.88 -4.98
C THR A 122 15.37 -8.12 -6.45
N ASP A 123 15.51 -9.36 -6.88
CA ASP A 123 15.18 -9.75 -8.25
C ASP A 123 13.65 -9.76 -8.44
N PRO A 124 13.13 -9.36 -9.60
CA PRO A 124 11.73 -9.60 -9.93
C PRO A 124 11.45 -11.10 -10.03
N LEU A 125 10.18 -11.46 -10.08
CA LEU A 125 9.76 -12.81 -10.44
C LEU A 125 10.30 -13.16 -11.84
N PRO A 126 10.59 -14.45 -12.10
CA PRO A 126 10.95 -14.91 -13.43
C PRO A 126 9.94 -14.46 -14.50
N GLU A 127 10.44 -14.21 -15.71
CA GLU A 127 9.64 -13.69 -16.81
C GLU A 127 8.36 -14.52 -17.04
N GLY A 128 7.22 -13.82 -17.12
CA GLY A 128 5.92 -14.42 -17.42
C GLY A 128 5.20 -15.04 -16.22
N LEU A 129 5.86 -15.16 -15.05
CA LEU A 129 5.24 -15.69 -13.84
C LEU A 129 4.29 -14.67 -13.18
N ASP A 130 4.58 -13.37 -13.33
CA ASP A 130 3.71 -12.30 -12.85
C ASP A 130 2.46 -12.06 -13.73
N ARG A 131 2.42 -12.66 -14.94
CA ARG A 131 1.35 -12.48 -15.94
C ARG A 131 1.06 -10.99 -16.25
N GLY A 132 2.08 -10.13 -16.17
CA GLY A 132 1.93 -8.67 -16.31
C GLY A 132 1.30 -7.96 -15.11
N TYR A 133 1.03 -8.67 -14.01
CA TYR A 133 0.59 -8.10 -12.74
C TYR A 133 1.79 -7.88 -11.82
N ILE A 134 2.44 -6.72 -12.02
CA ILE A 134 3.69 -6.34 -11.36
C ILE A 134 3.66 -6.39 -9.83
N VAL A 135 2.47 -6.34 -9.21
CA VAL A 135 2.29 -6.37 -7.75
C VAL A 135 2.74 -7.71 -7.16
N LEU A 136 2.76 -8.80 -7.94
CA LEU A 136 3.28 -10.10 -7.48
C LEU A 136 4.77 -10.10 -7.17
N ASN A 137 5.53 -9.12 -7.67
CA ASN A 137 6.94 -8.96 -7.30
C ASN A 137 7.11 -8.59 -5.82
N ARG A 138 6.07 -8.02 -5.18
CA ARG A 138 6.13 -7.57 -3.78
C ARG A 138 6.32 -8.71 -2.77
N PRO A 139 5.47 -9.76 -2.72
CA PRO A 139 5.71 -10.87 -1.80
C PRO A 139 7.07 -11.54 -2.05
N TRP A 140 7.49 -11.64 -3.32
CA TRP A 140 8.79 -12.19 -3.66
C TRP A 140 9.96 -11.32 -3.19
N ALA A 141 9.81 -9.99 -3.26
CA ALA A 141 10.77 -9.04 -2.72
C ALA A 141 10.92 -9.19 -1.21
N PHE A 142 9.82 -9.40 -0.47
CA PHE A 142 9.88 -9.66 0.97
C PHE A 142 10.61 -10.95 1.32
N VAL A 143 10.38 -12.04 0.58
CA VAL A 143 11.12 -13.30 0.78
C VAL A 143 12.63 -13.05 0.66
N GLN A 144 13.06 -12.44 -0.45
CA GLN A 144 14.49 -12.17 -0.65
C GLN A 144 15.06 -11.15 0.34
N TRP A 145 14.32 -10.10 0.68
CA TRP A 145 14.77 -9.06 1.60
C TRP A 145 14.99 -9.62 3.00
N LEU A 146 14.09 -10.46 3.51
CA LEU A 146 14.23 -11.10 4.81
C LEU A 146 15.44 -12.04 4.88
N GLU A 147 15.82 -12.67 3.76
CA GLU A 147 17.02 -13.49 3.67
C GLU A 147 18.32 -12.66 3.59
N LYS A 148 18.28 -11.49 2.93
CA LYS A 148 19.47 -10.67 2.62
C LYS A 148 19.76 -9.61 3.68
N ALA A 149 18.75 -9.05 4.32
CA ALA A 149 18.89 -7.85 5.14
C ALA A 149 19.22 -8.18 6.60
N THR A 150 20.06 -7.34 7.20
CA THR A 150 20.22 -7.31 8.67
C THR A 150 19.24 -6.29 9.24
N ILE A 151 18.25 -6.78 9.99
CA ILE A 151 17.19 -5.97 10.59
C ILE A 151 17.33 -6.04 12.12
N GLU A 152 17.67 -4.91 12.74
CA GLU A 152 17.86 -4.80 14.20
C GLU A 152 16.55 -4.94 14.96
N GLU A 153 15.46 -4.39 14.42
CA GLU A 153 14.16 -4.41 15.07
C GLU A 153 13.45 -5.76 14.98
N ASP A 154 12.66 -6.08 16.01
CA ASP A 154 11.82 -7.28 16.06
C ASP A 154 10.52 -7.14 15.26
N TYR A 155 10.10 -5.91 14.98
CA TYR A 155 8.88 -5.59 14.23
C TYR A 155 9.22 -4.90 12.92
N ILE A 156 8.35 -5.05 11.93
CA ILE A 156 8.47 -4.47 10.60
C ILE A 156 7.15 -3.79 10.26
N LEU A 157 7.21 -2.52 9.85
CA LEU A 157 6.14 -1.83 9.13
C LEU A 157 6.31 -2.10 7.63
N MET A 158 5.38 -2.83 7.03
CA MET A 158 5.25 -2.93 5.58
C MET A 158 4.54 -1.66 5.06
N ALA A 159 5.22 -0.89 4.21
CA ALA A 159 4.76 0.40 3.70
C ALA A 159 4.85 0.50 2.17
N GLU A 160 4.14 1.49 1.61
CA GLU A 160 4.07 1.76 0.17
C GLU A 160 4.53 3.19 -0.18
N PRO A 161 4.98 3.44 -1.43
CA PRO A 161 5.53 4.75 -1.83
C PRO A 161 4.54 5.90 -1.66
N ASP A 162 3.25 5.64 -1.78
CA ASP A 162 2.17 6.61 -1.60
C ASP A 162 1.69 6.78 -0.16
N HIS A 163 2.57 6.48 0.80
CA HIS A 163 2.39 6.81 2.20
C HIS A 163 3.11 8.11 2.56
N VAL A 164 2.46 8.95 3.36
CA VAL A 164 3.09 10.09 4.06
C VAL A 164 2.82 9.97 5.55
N PHE A 165 3.87 9.95 6.36
CA PHE A 165 3.72 10.00 7.82
C PHE A 165 3.36 11.42 8.25
N VAL A 166 2.24 11.57 8.98
CA VAL A 166 1.71 12.87 9.40
C VAL A 166 1.65 13.07 10.91
N ASN A 167 1.80 11.99 11.67
CA ASN A 167 1.93 11.99 13.12
C ASN A 167 2.97 10.94 13.55
N PRO A 168 3.61 11.10 14.74
CA PRO A 168 4.50 10.09 15.31
C PRO A 168 3.78 8.74 15.44
N LEU A 169 4.36 7.67 14.90
CA LEU A 169 3.72 6.36 14.84
C LEU A 169 4.30 5.44 15.92
N PRO A 170 3.54 5.13 16.99
CA PRO A 170 3.95 4.12 17.95
C PRO A 170 3.77 2.72 17.34
N ASN A 171 4.39 1.72 17.94
CA ASN A 171 4.19 0.33 17.55
C ASN A 171 2.75 -0.08 17.91
N LEU A 172 1.91 -0.20 16.89
CA LEU A 172 0.50 -0.56 17.04
C LEU A 172 0.28 -2.06 17.26
N ALA A 173 1.29 -2.90 16.96
CA ALA A 173 1.24 -4.33 17.17
C ALA A 173 1.47 -4.69 18.65
N HIS A 174 1.03 -5.87 19.06
CA HIS A 174 1.19 -6.34 20.43
C HIS A 174 1.53 -7.82 20.48
N GLY A 175 2.73 -8.15 20.96
CA GLY A 175 3.22 -9.52 21.01
C GLY A 175 3.22 -10.15 19.62
N ASP A 176 2.55 -11.28 19.47
CA ASP A 176 2.41 -11.99 18.19
C ASP A 176 1.15 -11.58 17.40
N HIS A 177 0.45 -10.51 17.80
CA HIS A 177 -0.68 -9.94 17.09
C HIS A 177 -0.24 -8.70 16.28
N PRO A 178 -0.12 -8.80 14.94
CA PRO A 178 0.22 -7.67 14.09
C PRO A 178 -0.91 -6.63 14.08
N ALA A 179 -0.61 -5.38 13.76
CA ALA A 179 -1.62 -4.34 13.55
C ALA A 179 -1.77 -4.03 12.06
N ALA A 180 -3.00 -3.94 11.56
CA ALA A 180 -3.29 -3.73 10.15
C ALA A 180 -4.47 -2.79 9.94
N PHE A 181 -4.48 -2.10 8.80
CA PHE A 181 -5.64 -1.32 8.38
C PHE A 181 -6.71 -2.24 7.75
N PRO A 182 -7.98 -2.18 8.21
CA PRO A 182 -9.06 -2.94 7.60
C PRO A 182 -9.54 -2.28 6.30
N PHE A 183 -9.44 -3.00 5.19
CA PHE A 183 -9.89 -2.53 3.89
C PHE A 183 -11.34 -2.96 3.64
N PHE A 184 -12.25 -1.99 3.50
CA PHE A 184 -13.68 -2.26 3.32
C PHE A 184 -14.02 -3.07 2.05
N TYR A 185 -13.12 -3.10 1.07
CA TYR A 185 -13.26 -3.85 -0.17
C TYR A 185 -12.62 -5.26 -0.12
N ILE A 186 -11.91 -5.60 0.96
CA ILE A 186 -11.44 -6.96 1.21
C ILE A 186 -12.48 -7.65 2.08
N LYS A 187 -13.25 -8.56 1.48
CA LYS A 187 -14.40 -9.21 2.13
C LYS A 187 -14.33 -10.73 1.95
N PRO A 188 -13.49 -11.44 2.72
CA PRO A 188 -13.33 -12.89 2.58
C PRO A 188 -14.65 -13.66 2.68
N SER A 189 -15.55 -13.26 3.57
CA SER A 189 -16.87 -13.88 3.76
C SER A 189 -17.79 -13.76 2.53
N ASP A 190 -17.75 -12.63 1.81
CA ASP A 190 -18.55 -12.44 0.58
C ASP A 190 -18.01 -13.33 -0.57
N HIS A 191 -16.78 -13.82 -0.45
CA HIS A 191 -16.07 -14.64 -1.43
C HIS A 191 -15.73 -16.04 -0.91
N GLU A 192 -16.50 -16.58 0.04
CA GLU A 192 -16.18 -17.86 0.72
C GLU A 192 -15.80 -18.98 -0.26
N LYS A 193 -16.60 -19.21 -1.31
CA LYS A 193 -16.31 -20.27 -2.30
C LYS A 193 -14.92 -20.15 -2.93
N ILE A 194 -14.47 -18.92 -3.22
CA ILE A 194 -13.14 -18.67 -3.80
C ILE A 194 -12.08 -18.83 -2.73
N ILE A 195 -12.31 -18.26 -1.53
CA ILE A 195 -11.37 -18.35 -0.40
C ILE A 195 -11.10 -19.81 -0.02
N ARG A 196 -12.11 -20.70 -0.04
CA ARG A 196 -11.95 -22.13 0.29
C ARG A 196 -10.97 -22.88 -0.61
N LYS A 197 -10.68 -22.40 -1.83
CA LYS A 197 -9.62 -22.97 -2.68
C LYS A 197 -8.22 -22.82 -2.09
N TYR A 198 -8.04 -21.83 -1.19
CA TYR A 198 -6.75 -21.44 -0.61
C TYR A 198 -6.72 -21.54 0.92
N TYR A 199 -7.89 -21.49 1.57
CA TYR A 199 -8.09 -21.67 3.01
C TYR A 199 -9.15 -22.75 3.28
N PRO A 200 -8.75 -24.03 3.29
CA PRO A 200 -9.67 -25.17 3.43
C PRO A 200 -10.47 -25.16 4.74
N GLU A 201 -11.60 -25.88 4.78
CA GLU A 201 -12.49 -25.93 5.96
C GLU A 201 -11.79 -26.45 7.22
N GLU A 202 -10.87 -27.40 7.07
CA GLU A 202 -10.08 -27.94 8.18
C GLU A 202 -9.15 -26.91 8.84
N LYS A 203 -8.88 -25.77 8.19
CA LYS A 203 -8.10 -24.67 8.78
C LYS A 203 -8.95 -23.76 9.67
N GLY A 204 -10.28 -23.80 9.54
CA GLY A 204 -11.21 -23.04 10.35
C GLY A 204 -12.23 -22.24 9.53
N PRO A 205 -13.03 -21.38 10.18
CA PRO A 205 -14.03 -20.56 9.48
C PRO A 205 -13.37 -19.48 8.61
N VAL A 206 -14.02 -19.08 7.50
CA VAL A 206 -13.51 -17.99 6.61
C VAL A 206 -13.30 -16.67 7.35
N THR A 207 -14.05 -16.43 8.43
CA THR A 207 -13.87 -15.26 9.30
C THR A 207 -12.48 -15.19 9.95
N ASN A 208 -11.70 -16.27 9.90
CA ASN A 208 -10.29 -16.27 10.29
C ASN A 208 -9.38 -15.49 9.31
N VAL A 209 -9.82 -15.30 8.07
CA VAL A 209 -9.14 -14.45 7.09
C VAL A 209 -9.56 -13.00 7.35
N ASP A 210 -8.63 -12.20 7.87
CA ASP A 210 -8.89 -10.79 8.20
C ASP A 210 -9.15 -9.94 6.93
N PRO A 211 -9.99 -8.89 6.98
CA PRO A 211 -10.29 -8.01 5.85
C PRO A 211 -9.16 -6.98 5.61
N ILE A 212 -7.95 -7.47 5.37
CA ILE A 212 -6.71 -6.67 5.35
C ILE A 212 -5.89 -6.92 4.08
N GLY A 213 -4.90 -6.08 3.84
CA GLY A 213 -3.80 -6.34 2.91
C GLY A 213 -2.46 -6.26 3.62
N ASN A 214 -1.36 -6.34 2.88
CA ASN A 214 -0.02 -6.32 3.47
C ASN A 214 0.43 -4.93 3.96
N SER A 215 -0.20 -3.84 3.49
CA SER A 215 0.24 -2.46 3.76
C SER A 215 -0.95 -1.54 4.08
N PRO A 216 -0.89 -0.71 5.13
CA PRO A 216 0.12 -0.73 6.19
C PRO A 216 -0.14 -1.88 7.17
N VAL A 217 0.93 -2.59 7.55
CA VAL A 217 0.92 -3.60 8.62
C VAL A 217 2.18 -3.48 9.45
N ILE A 218 2.06 -3.45 10.78
CA ILE A 218 3.18 -3.67 11.70
C ILE A 218 3.12 -5.11 12.18
N ILE A 219 4.16 -5.89 11.87
CA ILE A 219 4.22 -7.33 12.13
C ILE A 219 5.59 -7.71 12.69
N LYS A 220 5.62 -8.68 13.59
CA LYS A 220 6.88 -9.23 14.10
C LYS A 220 7.65 -9.92 12.96
N LYS A 221 8.94 -9.62 12.83
CA LYS A 221 9.85 -10.16 11.80
C LYS A 221 9.75 -11.68 11.69
N SER A 222 9.79 -12.39 12.82
CA SER A 222 9.70 -13.86 12.86
C SER A 222 8.37 -14.43 12.35
N ILE A 223 7.29 -13.62 12.37
CA ILE A 223 6.00 -14.00 11.78
C ILE A 223 6.05 -13.71 10.27
N LEU A 224 6.57 -12.54 9.88
CA LEU A 224 6.71 -12.17 8.48
C LEU A 224 7.55 -13.18 7.69
N GLU A 225 8.66 -13.65 8.26
CA GLU A 225 9.51 -14.72 7.70
C GLU A 225 8.75 -16.01 7.40
N LYS A 226 7.77 -16.37 8.25
CA LYS A 226 6.95 -17.57 8.05
C LYS A 226 5.87 -17.37 6.99
N ILE A 227 5.22 -16.20 6.98
CA ILE A 227 4.10 -15.95 6.07
C ILE A 227 4.55 -15.57 4.66
N ALA A 228 5.69 -14.89 4.49
CA ALA A 228 6.09 -14.31 3.19
C ALA A 228 6.21 -15.36 2.05
N PRO A 229 6.81 -16.55 2.26
CA PRO A 229 6.83 -17.59 1.23
C PRO A 229 5.42 -18.13 0.89
N THR A 230 4.54 -18.21 1.90
CA THR A 230 3.16 -18.67 1.69
C THR A 230 2.33 -17.62 0.98
N TRP A 231 2.50 -16.34 1.34
CA TRP A 231 1.88 -15.20 0.67
C TRP A 231 2.24 -15.18 -0.81
N MET A 232 3.54 -15.29 -1.16
CA MET A 232 3.97 -15.42 -2.55
C MET A 232 3.27 -16.56 -3.28
N ASN A 233 3.32 -17.77 -2.72
CA ASN A 233 2.77 -18.96 -3.37
C ASN A 233 1.25 -18.90 -3.53
N VAL A 234 0.53 -18.39 -2.53
CA VAL A 234 -0.92 -18.20 -2.60
C VAL A 234 -1.26 -17.14 -3.66
N SER A 235 -0.57 -16.00 -3.69
CA SER A 235 -0.82 -14.96 -4.69
C SER A 235 -0.55 -15.46 -6.12
N LEU A 236 0.49 -16.25 -6.34
CA LEU A 236 0.76 -16.89 -7.64
C LEU A 236 -0.36 -17.85 -8.05
N ARG A 237 -0.79 -18.73 -7.14
CA ARG A 237 -1.90 -19.66 -7.39
C ARG A 237 -3.22 -18.93 -7.67
N MET A 238 -3.50 -17.86 -6.93
CA MET A 238 -4.66 -17.00 -7.18
C MET A 238 -4.60 -16.36 -8.57
N LYS A 239 -3.40 -15.94 -9.00
CA LYS A 239 -3.22 -15.34 -10.32
C LYS A 239 -3.39 -16.34 -11.46
N ASP A 240 -2.98 -17.59 -11.26
CA ASP A 240 -3.13 -18.66 -12.26
C ASP A 240 -4.57 -19.23 -12.32
N ASP A 241 -5.42 -18.99 -11.32
CA ASP A 241 -6.84 -19.39 -11.31
C ASP A 241 -7.71 -18.28 -11.96
N PRO A 242 -8.31 -18.50 -13.15
CA PRO A 242 -9.01 -17.43 -13.87
C PRO A 242 -10.25 -16.89 -13.15
N GLU A 243 -10.93 -17.71 -12.33
CA GLU A 243 -12.09 -17.27 -11.55
C GLU A 243 -11.64 -16.34 -10.42
N THR A 244 -10.55 -16.70 -9.75
CA THR A 244 -9.98 -15.94 -8.63
C THR A 244 -9.36 -14.64 -9.12
N ASP A 245 -8.56 -14.68 -10.19
CA ASP A 245 -7.97 -13.48 -10.81
C ASP A 245 -9.05 -12.50 -11.26
N LYS A 246 -10.12 -13.01 -11.88
CA LYS A 246 -11.25 -12.17 -12.27
C LYS A 246 -11.98 -11.57 -11.05
N ALA A 247 -12.15 -12.34 -9.98
CA ALA A 247 -12.90 -11.90 -8.80
C ALA A 247 -12.14 -10.86 -7.95
N PHE A 248 -10.84 -11.08 -7.71
CA PHE A 248 -10.04 -10.21 -6.86
C PHE A 248 -9.30 -9.12 -7.64
N GLY A 249 -8.96 -9.37 -8.90
CA GLY A 249 -8.34 -8.39 -9.79
C GLY A 249 -7.12 -7.73 -9.17
N TRP A 250 -7.13 -6.39 -9.11
CA TRP A 250 -5.99 -5.60 -8.66
C TRP A 250 -5.62 -5.80 -7.18
N VAL A 251 -6.55 -6.27 -6.34
CA VAL A 251 -6.32 -6.49 -4.90
C VAL A 251 -6.04 -7.96 -4.56
N LEU A 252 -5.80 -8.79 -5.56
CA LEU A 252 -5.53 -10.22 -5.40
C LEU A 252 -4.33 -10.50 -4.50
N GLU A 253 -3.26 -9.72 -4.62
CA GLU A 253 -2.09 -9.86 -3.76
C GLU A 253 -2.47 -9.66 -2.28
N MET A 254 -3.31 -8.67 -1.96
CA MET A 254 -3.80 -8.40 -0.60
C MET A 254 -4.59 -9.57 -0.02
N TYR A 255 -5.46 -10.20 -0.83
CA TYR A 255 -6.13 -11.45 -0.44
C TYR A 255 -5.12 -12.58 -0.19
N GLY A 256 -4.06 -12.66 -0.99
CA GLY A 256 -2.97 -13.61 -0.77
C GLY A 256 -2.29 -13.41 0.58
N TYR A 257 -2.01 -12.16 0.98
CA TYR A 257 -1.46 -11.84 2.30
C TYR A 257 -2.41 -12.24 3.43
N ALA A 258 -3.70 -11.89 3.30
CA ALA A 258 -4.72 -12.22 4.30
C ALA A 258 -4.88 -13.74 4.48
N VAL A 259 -4.95 -14.49 3.38
CA VAL A 259 -5.05 -15.95 3.40
C VAL A 259 -3.78 -16.58 3.97
N ALA A 260 -2.60 -16.12 3.57
CA ALA A 260 -1.34 -16.62 4.11
C ALA A 260 -1.25 -16.42 5.63
N SER A 261 -1.64 -15.24 6.11
CA SER A 261 -1.71 -14.95 7.55
C SER A 261 -2.63 -15.93 8.28
N ALA A 262 -3.84 -16.16 7.75
CA ALA A 262 -4.80 -17.09 8.33
C ALA A 262 -4.31 -18.55 8.31
N LEU A 263 -3.65 -18.99 7.24
CA LEU A 263 -3.05 -20.33 7.13
C LEU A 263 -2.00 -20.60 8.23
N HIS A 264 -1.34 -19.54 8.70
CA HIS A 264 -0.36 -19.58 9.79
C HIS A 264 -0.95 -19.20 11.17
N GLY A 265 -2.28 -19.08 11.28
CA GLY A 265 -2.97 -18.75 12.53
C GLY A 265 -2.75 -17.31 13.02
N VAL A 266 -2.30 -16.41 12.15
CA VAL A 266 -2.00 -15.01 12.50
C VAL A 266 -3.28 -14.19 12.42
N ARG A 267 -3.59 -13.45 13.50
CA ARG A 267 -4.76 -12.58 13.64
C ARG A 267 -4.34 -11.15 13.92
N HIS A 268 -4.91 -10.21 13.17
CA HIS A 268 -4.52 -8.80 13.23
C HIS A 268 -5.39 -7.99 14.19
N ILE A 269 -4.77 -7.03 14.86
CA ILE A 269 -5.43 -5.91 15.52
C ILE A 269 -5.84 -4.93 14.40
N LEU A 270 -7.15 -4.81 14.16
CA LEU A 270 -7.67 -3.95 13.10
C LEU A 270 -7.70 -2.49 13.55
N ARG A 271 -6.94 -1.63 12.87
CA ARG A 271 -6.76 -0.21 13.25
C ARG A 271 -7.24 0.71 12.14
N LYS A 272 -8.48 1.21 12.27
CA LYS A 272 -9.06 2.22 11.34
C LYS A 272 -8.33 3.57 11.39
N ASP A 273 -7.64 3.85 12.49
CA ASP A 273 -6.84 5.05 12.69
C ASP A 273 -5.40 4.91 12.16
N PHE A 274 -5.02 3.75 11.63
CA PHE A 274 -3.66 3.52 11.14
C PHE A 274 -3.32 4.42 9.94
N MET A 275 -4.26 4.55 9.00
CA MET A 275 -4.12 5.44 7.86
C MET A 275 -5.43 6.12 7.48
N LEU A 276 -5.34 7.11 6.60
CA LEU A 276 -6.46 7.77 5.94
C LEU A 276 -6.26 7.81 4.42
N GLN A 277 -7.36 7.88 3.68
CA GLN A 277 -7.40 7.85 2.22
C GLN A 277 -8.15 9.07 1.67
N PRO A 278 -7.45 10.21 1.47
CA PRO A 278 -8.03 11.36 0.80
C PRO A 278 -8.46 11.00 -0.65
N PRO A 279 -9.52 11.60 -1.19
CA PRO A 279 -10.34 12.65 -0.58
C PRO A 279 -11.49 12.12 0.31
N TRP A 280 -11.55 10.82 0.60
CA TRP A 280 -12.66 10.18 1.30
C TRP A 280 -12.62 10.43 2.81
N ASP A 281 -11.43 10.33 3.38
CA ASP A 281 -11.19 10.69 4.78
C ASP A 281 -10.80 12.17 4.86
N LEU A 282 -11.55 12.94 5.65
CA LEU A 282 -11.46 14.41 5.67
C LEU A 282 -10.45 14.91 6.71
N ASP A 283 -10.39 14.25 7.88
CA ASP A 283 -9.63 14.71 9.03
C ASP A 283 -8.41 13.82 9.28
N ILE A 284 -7.24 14.45 9.49
CA ILE A 284 -6.03 13.73 9.89
C ILE A 284 -6.18 13.32 11.35
N GLY A 285 -6.46 14.28 12.23
CA GLY A 285 -6.60 14.05 13.67
C GLY A 285 -5.42 13.25 14.24
N LYS A 286 -5.71 12.10 14.87
CA LYS A 286 -4.71 11.20 15.47
C LYS A 286 -4.24 10.08 14.53
N LYS A 287 -4.60 10.12 13.24
CA LYS A 287 -4.21 9.08 12.28
C LYS A 287 -2.76 9.27 11.82
N PHE A 288 -2.08 8.20 11.46
CA PHE A 288 -0.61 8.24 11.31
C PHE A 288 -0.12 8.42 9.87
N ILE A 289 -0.83 7.83 8.90
CA ILE A 289 -0.39 7.76 7.50
C ILE A 289 -1.46 8.31 6.57
N ILE A 290 -1.10 9.25 5.70
CA ILE A 290 -1.90 9.55 4.51
C ILE A 290 -1.51 8.55 3.42
N HIS A 291 -2.48 7.79 2.92
CA HIS A 291 -2.35 6.96 1.73
C HIS A 291 -3.04 7.64 0.55
N TYR A 292 -2.26 8.30 -0.32
CA TYR A 292 -2.78 9.17 -1.38
C TYR A 292 -3.04 8.44 -2.71
N THR A 293 -3.87 7.41 -2.64
CA THR A 293 -4.17 6.58 -3.82
C THR A 293 -5.16 7.21 -4.79
N TYR A 294 -6.04 8.09 -4.33
CA TYR A 294 -7.10 8.69 -5.16
C TYR A 294 -6.74 10.10 -5.64
N GLY A 295 -7.24 10.45 -6.83
CA GLY A 295 -7.21 11.83 -7.31
C GLY A 295 -8.07 12.73 -6.41
N CYS A 296 -7.53 13.89 -6.08
CA CYS A 296 -8.16 14.91 -5.26
C CYS A 296 -8.59 16.05 -6.18
N ASP A 297 -9.86 16.07 -6.56
CA ASP A 297 -10.43 17.02 -7.52
C ASP A 297 -11.44 17.95 -6.84
N TYR A 298 -11.17 19.25 -6.80
CA TYR A 298 -12.00 20.22 -6.11
C TYR A 298 -12.34 21.40 -7.02
N ASN A 299 -13.51 22.00 -6.81
CA ASN A 299 -13.79 23.33 -7.35
C ASN A 299 -13.15 24.42 -6.48
N MET A 300 -13.17 25.67 -6.94
CA MET A 300 -12.56 26.79 -6.21
C MET A 300 -13.27 27.16 -4.90
N LYS A 301 -14.42 26.55 -4.60
CA LYS A 301 -15.13 26.67 -3.31
C LYS A 301 -14.73 25.59 -2.29
N GLY A 302 -13.82 24.68 -2.67
CA GLY A 302 -13.39 23.56 -1.83
C GLY A 302 -14.32 22.35 -1.83
N GLU A 303 -15.23 22.25 -2.82
CA GLU A 303 -16.16 21.12 -2.95
C GLU A 303 -15.59 20.06 -3.89
N LEU A 304 -15.65 18.78 -3.49
CA LEU A 304 -15.15 17.65 -4.26
C LEU A 304 -15.94 17.45 -5.57
N THR A 305 -15.26 17.35 -6.70
CA THR A 305 -15.88 17.16 -8.03
C THR A 305 -15.85 15.70 -8.46
N TYR A 306 -16.90 14.95 -8.10
CA TYR A 306 -17.00 13.52 -8.41
C TYR A 306 -16.94 13.22 -9.91
N GLY A 307 -16.02 12.32 -10.31
CA GLY A 307 -15.91 11.80 -11.67
C GLY A 307 -15.51 12.84 -12.72
N LYS A 308 -15.03 14.02 -12.30
CA LYS A 308 -14.60 15.12 -13.17
C LYS A 308 -13.28 15.68 -12.68
N ILE A 309 -12.47 16.17 -13.63
CA ILE A 309 -11.28 16.95 -13.29
C ILE A 309 -11.76 18.26 -12.66
N GLY A 310 -11.31 18.51 -11.43
CA GLY A 310 -11.62 19.72 -10.68
C GLY A 310 -10.88 20.94 -11.22
N GLU A 311 -11.31 22.13 -10.80
CA GLU A 311 -10.58 23.38 -11.08
C GLU A 311 -9.22 23.39 -10.37
N TRP A 312 -9.16 22.80 -9.18
CA TRP A 312 -7.94 22.40 -8.50
C TRP A 312 -7.85 20.88 -8.45
N ARG A 313 -6.65 20.34 -8.75
CA ARG A 313 -6.40 18.91 -8.76
C ARG A 313 -5.04 18.57 -8.19
N PHE A 314 -5.01 17.53 -7.35
CA PHE A 314 -3.81 16.74 -7.11
C PHE A 314 -4.09 15.26 -7.44
N ASP A 315 -3.38 14.70 -8.41
CA ASP A 315 -3.37 13.26 -8.67
C ASP A 315 -1.95 12.82 -9.02
N LYS A 316 -1.40 11.88 -8.24
CA LYS A 316 -0.09 11.31 -8.49
C LYS A 316 0.04 10.68 -9.89
N ARG A 317 -1.06 10.21 -10.49
CA ARG A 317 -1.09 9.64 -11.85
C ARG A 317 -0.91 10.70 -12.95
N SER A 318 -0.94 11.98 -12.62
CA SER A 318 -0.47 13.05 -13.52
C SER A 318 1.07 13.13 -13.58
N HIS A 319 1.78 12.41 -12.70
CA HIS A 319 3.23 12.47 -12.48
C HIS A 319 3.89 11.10 -12.68
N LEU A 320 3.56 10.42 -13.79
CA LEU A 320 4.10 9.08 -14.11
C LEU A 320 5.55 9.10 -14.59
N ARG A 321 5.96 10.20 -15.24
CA ARG A 321 7.27 10.32 -15.92
C ARG A 321 8.32 11.04 -15.06
N GLY A 322 7.95 11.47 -13.87
CA GLY A 322 8.79 12.27 -13.00
C GLY A 322 7.96 12.88 -11.88
N PRO A 323 8.62 13.57 -10.94
CA PRO A 323 7.96 14.21 -9.82
C PRO A 323 6.99 15.31 -10.25
N PRO A 324 6.04 15.69 -9.38
CA PRO A 324 5.33 16.94 -9.54
C PRO A 324 6.30 18.15 -9.50
N PRO A 325 5.95 19.28 -10.15
CA PRO A 325 6.73 20.50 -10.06
C PRO A 325 6.83 20.97 -8.61
N LYS A 326 7.92 21.68 -8.27
CA LYS A 326 8.02 22.36 -6.97
C LYS A 326 6.89 23.40 -6.84
N ASN A 327 6.45 23.65 -5.62
CA ASN A 327 5.41 24.63 -5.31
C ASN A 327 4.08 24.35 -6.03
N ILE A 328 3.59 23.12 -5.94
CA ILE A 328 2.23 22.75 -6.36
C ILE A 328 1.24 23.72 -5.71
N SER A 329 0.25 24.19 -6.47
CA SER A 329 -0.77 25.10 -5.94
C SER A 329 -1.45 24.48 -4.72
N LEU A 330 -1.56 25.27 -3.65
CA LEU A 330 -2.30 24.87 -2.47
C LEU A 330 -3.79 24.72 -2.80
N PRO A 331 -4.50 23.81 -2.12
CA PRO A 331 -5.93 23.66 -2.32
C PRO A 331 -6.70 24.94 -1.97
N PRO A 332 -7.86 25.20 -2.60
CA PRO A 332 -8.71 26.33 -2.26
C PRO A 332 -9.19 26.27 -0.79
N PRO A 333 -9.62 27.40 -0.21
CA PRO A 333 -10.25 27.41 1.11
C PRO A 333 -11.44 26.44 1.17
N GLY A 334 -11.61 25.77 2.33
CA GLY A 334 -12.71 24.82 2.55
C GLY A 334 -12.39 23.37 2.17
N VAL A 335 -11.25 23.12 1.55
CA VAL A 335 -10.76 21.75 1.31
C VAL A 335 -10.36 21.09 2.64
N PRO A 336 -10.65 19.78 2.84
CA PRO A 336 -10.35 19.06 4.08
C PRO A 336 -8.89 19.05 4.49
N GLU A 337 -8.65 18.87 5.79
CA GLU A 337 -7.30 18.79 6.38
C GLU A 337 -6.45 17.68 5.74
N SER A 338 -7.07 16.58 5.33
CA SER A 338 -6.39 15.45 4.69
C SER A 338 -5.65 15.82 3.39
N ILE A 339 -5.98 16.98 2.79
CA ILE A 339 -5.27 17.52 1.61
C ILE A 339 -3.97 18.27 2.01
N ARG A 340 -3.62 18.34 3.30
CA ARG A 340 -2.26 18.66 3.78
C ARG A 340 -1.18 17.79 3.13
N LEU A 341 -1.56 16.65 2.53
CA LEU A 341 -0.75 15.93 1.55
C LEU A 341 0.03 16.85 0.59
N VAL A 342 -0.63 17.86 0.00
CA VAL A 342 0.04 18.73 -1.00
C VAL A 342 1.07 19.62 -0.34
N MET A 343 0.81 20.08 0.89
CA MET A 343 1.81 20.79 1.70
C MET A 343 3.00 19.88 2.00
N ALA A 344 2.73 18.60 2.33
CA ALA A 344 3.77 17.63 2.63
C ALA A 344 4.66 17.32 1.42
N VAL A 345 4.08 17.23 0.21
CA VAL A 345 4.83 17.07 -1.04
C VAL A 345 5.63 18.33 -1.37
N ASN A 346 5.03 19.52 -1.22
CA ASN A 346 5.73 20.79 -1.43
C ASN A 346 6.92 20.95 -0.50
N GLU A 347 6.75 20.64 0.78
CA GLU A 347 7.83 20.71 1.77
C GLU A 347 8.97 19.75 1.46
N ALA A 348 8.66 18.50 1.11
CA ALA A 348 9.67 17.55 0.68
C ALA A 348 10.40 18.04 -0.59
N SER A 349 9.67 18.45 -1.63
CA SER A 349 10.26 18.93 -2.89
C SER A 349 11.11 20.19 -2.76
N ALA A 350 10.81 21.04 -1.77
CA ALA A 350 11.60 22.24 -1.47
C ALA A 350 12.94 21.91 -0.80
N ASN A 351 12.99 20.82 -0.01
CA ASN A 351 14.16 20.46 0.80
C ASN A 351 15.00 19.31 0.22
N LEU A 352 14.48 18.58 -0.78
CA LEU A 352 15.20 17.50 -1.43
C LEU A 352 16.06 18.04 -2.59
N PRO A 353 17.35 17.69 -2.67
CA PRO A 353 18.21 18.05 -3.80
C PRO A 353 17.75 17.34 -5.07
N ASP A 354 18.09 17.90 -6.23
CA ASP A 354 17.84 17.25 -7.54
C ASP A 354 16.39 16.76 -7.74
N TRP A 355 15.42 17.48 -7.15
CA TRP A 355 14.02 17.08 -7.19
C TRP A 355 13.49 16.92 -8.61
N GLU A 356 13.91 17.75 -9.57
CA GLU A 356 13.39 17.69 -10.94
C GLU A 356 13.99 16.54 -11.77
N THR A 357 15.14 16.01 -11.33
CA THR A 357 15.86 14.91 -11.95
C THR A 357 16.32 13.91 -10.89
N PRO A 358 15.39 13.18 -10.25
CA PRO A 358 15.64 12.37 -9.07
C PRO A 358 16.52 11.15 -9.27
#